data_AF-A0A1Z3HS67-F1
#
_entry.id   AF-A0A1Z3HS67-F1
#
_cell.length_a   1.000
_cell.length_b   1.000
_cell.length_c   1.000
_cell.angle_alpha   90.00
_cell.angle_beta   90.00
_cell.angle_gamma   90.00
#
_symmetry.space_group_name_H-M   'P 1'
#
loop_
_entity.id
_entity.type
_entity.pdbx_description
1 polymer ?
#
loop_
_entity_poly.entity_id
_entity_poly.type
_entity_poly.pdbx_seq_one_letter_code
_entity_poly.pdbx_strand_id
1 'polypeptide(L)' 'MLTSMLHHTVKHHGETLAVVYGQRRLTYSQLLQRVNELKDTLGHLEK' A
#
# COMPACT_ATOMS: atom_id res chain seq x y z
N MET A 1 -2.27 -5.78 -11.74
CA MET A 1 -2.74 -6.98 -10.99
C MET A 1 -2.54 -6.83 -9.48
N LEU A 2 -1.31 -6.56 -9.01
CA LEU A 2 -0.99 -6.41 -7.57
C LEU A 2 -1.84 -5.35 -6.85
N THR A 3 -2.02 -4.15 -7.43
CA THR A 3 -2.84 -3.08 -6.83
C THR A 3 -4.32 -3.48 -6.67
N SER A 4 -4.89 -4.25 -7.61
CA SER A 4 -6.29 -4.69 -7.54
C SER A 4 -6.51 -5.72 -6.44
N MET A 5 -5.55 -6.63 -6.22
CA MET A 5 -5.60 -7.58 -5.10
C MET A 5 -5.47 -6.86 -3.76
N LEU A 6 -4.56 -5.89 -3.66
CA LEU A 6 -4.37 -5.10 -2.44
C LEU A 6 -5.61 -4.28 -2.09
N HIS A 7 -6.29 -3.67 -3.08
CA HIS A 7 -7.56 -2.98 -2.87
C HIS A 7 -8.65 -3.90 -2.32
N HIS A 8 -8.73 -5.14 -2.82
CA HIS A 8 -9.69 -6.12 -2.30
C HIS A 8 -9.37 -6.47 -0.84
N THR A 9 -8.11 -6.75 -0.52
CA THR A 9 -7.68 -7.08 0.85
C THR A 9 -7.95 -5.92 1.81
N VAL A 10 -7.73 -4.67 1.40
CA VAL A 10 -8.01 -3.49 2.23
C VAL A 10 -9.50 -3.36 2.57
N LYS A 11 -10.40 -3.69 1.64
CA LYS A 11 -11.86 -3.63 1.90
C LYS A 11 -12.30 -4.55 3.04
N HIS A 12 -11.63 -5.68 3.21
CA HIS A 12 -12.01 -6.69 4.20
C HIS A 12 -11.11 -6.70 5.45
N HIS A 13 -9.85 -6.28 5.31
CA HIS A 13 -8.81 -6.42 6.33
C HIS A 13 -7.89 -5.19 6.42
N GLY A 14 -8.39 -3.99 6.11
CA GLY A 14 -7.58 -2.76 6.01
C GLY A 14 -6.75 -2.42 7.25
N GLU A 15 -7.31 -2.64 8.44
CA GLU A 15 -6.62 -2.37 9.73
C GLU A 15 -5.71 -3.52 10.17
N THR A 16 -5.71 -4.65 9.46
CA THR A 16 -4.86 -5.79 9.77
C THR A 16 -3.40 -5.47 9.42
N LEU A 17 -2.50 -5.87 10.31
CA LEU A 17 -1.07 -5.72 10.13
C LEU A 17 -0.59 -6.54 8.92
N ALA A 18 0.03 -5.86 7.95
CA ALA A 18 0.47 -6.45 6.68
C ALA A 18 2.00 -6.63 6.62
N VAL A 19 2.74 -5.64 7.12
CA VAL A 19 4.21 -5.63 7.06
C VAL A 19 4.78 -5.21 8.40
N VAL A 20 5.79 -5.93 8.85
CA VAL A 20 6.64 -5.56 9.99
C VAL A 20 8.07 -5.47 9.51
N TYR A 21 8.68 -4.30 9.71
CA TYR A 21 10.08 -4.07 9.39
C TYR A 21 10.76 -3.33 10.55
N GLY A 22 11.58 -4.06 11.30
CA GLY A 22 12.13 -3.55 12.57
C GLY A 22 11.01 -3.13 13.51
N GLN A 23 11.03 -1.86 13.95
CA GLN A 23 9.97 -1.29 14.80
C GLN A 23 8.76 -0.77 14.02
N ARG A 24 8.85 -0.69 12.68
CA ARG A 24 7.75 -0.18 11.86
C ARG A 24 6.74 -1.28 11.58
N ARG A 25 5.48 -0.92 11.74
CA ARG A 25 4.31 -1.76 11.54
C ARG A 25 3.40 -1.03 10.57
N LEU A 26 3.01 -1.70 9.49
CA LEU A 26 2.15 -1.14 8.45
C LEU A 26 0.93 -2.04 8.30
N THR A 27 -0.25 -1.43 8.35
CA THR A 27 -1.49 -2.11 8.00
C THR A 27 -1.67 -2.20 6.48
N TYR A 28 -2.59 -3.05 6.01
CA TYR A 28 -2.90 -3.13 4.58
C TYR A 28 -3.33 -1.77 4.00
N SER A 29 -4.12 -0.98 4.75
CA SER A 29 -4.52 0.37 4.31
C SER A 29 -3.31 1.31 4.16
N GLN A 30 -2.38 1.28 5.11
CA GLN A 30 -1.17 2.11 5.06
C GLN A 30 -0.22 1.67 3.95
N LEU A 31 -0.11 0.37 3.71
CA LEU A 31 0.68 -0.17 2.60
C LEU A 31 0.13 0.29 1.25
N LEU A 32 -1.20 0.24 1.06
CA LEU A 32 -1.83 0.72 -0.15
C LEU A 32 -1.61 2.23 -0.38
N GLN A 33 -1.68 3.03 0.68
CA GLN A 33 -1.38 4.46 0.59
C GLN A 33 0.04 4.69 0.08
N ARG A 34 1.03 3.96 0.62
CA ARG A 34 2.44 4.04 0.17
C ARG A 34 2.61 3.67 -1.30
N VAL A 35 1.92 2.63 -1.76
CA VAL A 35 1.93 2.22 -3.18
C VAL A 35 1.37 3.33 -4.07
N ASN A 36 0.29 3.99 -3.65
CA ASN A 36 -0.28 5.10 -4.41
C ASN A 36 0.65 6.33 -4.44
N GLU A 37 1.27 6.68 -3.31
CA GLU A 37 2.29 7.76 -3.25
C GLU A 37 3.48 7.46 -4.20
N LEU A 38 3.94 6.21 -4.25
CA LEU A 38 5.01 5.79 -5.15
C LEU A 38 4.60 5.88 -6.63
N LYS A 39 3.38 5.46 -6.97
CA LYS A 39 2.87 5.58 -8.35
C LYS A 39 2.76 7.02 -8.81
N ASP A 40 2.32 7.92 -7.92
CA ASP A 40 2.23 9.35 -8.21
C ASP A 40 3.63 9.94 -8.44
N THR A 41 4.56 9.64 -7.53
CA THR A 41 5.96 10.11 -7.61
C THR A 41 6.65 9.62 -8.89
N LEU A 42 6.52 8.32 -9.20
CA LEU A 42 7.12 7.74 -10.40
C LEU A 42 6.44 8.25 -11.68
N GLY A 43 5.11 8.33 -11.70
CA GLY A 43 4.38 8.87 -12.86
C GLY A 43 4.66 10.35 -13.11
N HIS A 44 5.05 11.11 -12.08
CA HIS A 44 5.46 12.50 -12.21
C HIS A 44 6.90 12.66 -12.72
N LEU A 45 7.76 11.64 -12.57
CA LEU A 45 9.14 11.64 -13.07
C LEU A 45 9.26 11.19 -14.54
N GLU A 46 8.21 10.57 -15.09
CA GLU A 46 8.15 10.10 -16.48
C GLU A 46 7.55 11.13 -17.48
N LYS A 47 7.32 12.37 -17.04
CA LYS A 47 6.76 13.48 -17.83
C LYS A 47 7.78 14.58 -18.10
#